data_AF-A0A6M7UEK6-F1
#
_entry.id   AF-A0A6M7UEK6-F1
#
_cell.length_a   1.000
_cell.length_b   1.000
_cell.length_c   1.000
_cell.angle_alpha   90.00
_cell.angle_beta   90.00
_cell.angle_gamma   90.00
#
_symmetry.space_group_name_H-M   'P 1'
#
loop_
_entity.id
_entity.type
_entity.pdbx_description
1 polymer ?
#
loop_
_entity_poly.entity_id
_entity_poly.type
_entity_poly.pdbx_seq_one_letter_code
_entity_poly.pdbx_strand_id
1 'polypeptide(L)'
;MVALTKLIAAHIAKDPFVYDGHSWCALPQQDVASALAISVENIRRLIGKPPIVRDHTHKDGKPIVLLRIGERGPKTKKQVQKHLANIWRSITGKTIVGRQFGHLGGMVDAWGLDKAPDILRLVLKDWSYFMAGVDVAIAKLGDDGYKRFYEYPSTSVILRFNTVAVEMYIMHQQEKHGLNADIGGLWFAS
;
A
#
# COMPACT_ATOMS: atom_id res chain seq x y z
N MET A 1 8.37 -4.40 -28.64
CA MET A 1 8.82 -3.50 -27.53
C MET A 1 9.30 -2.16 -28.06
N VAL A 2 10.28 -2.11 -28.97
CA VAL A 2 10.85 -0.85 -29.51
C VAL A 2 9.81 0.12 -30.09
N ALA A 3 8.82 -0.39 -30.84
CA ALA A 3 7.77 0.45 -31.43
C ALA A 3 6.88 1.12 -30.36
N LEU A 4 6.48 0.37 -29.34
CA LEU A 4 5.67 0.87 -28.23
C LEU A 4 6.41 1.94 -27.42
N THR A 5 7.69 1.72 -27.14
CA THR A 5 8.51 2.71 -26.42
C THR A 5 8.66 4.01 -27.23
N LYS A 6 8.88 3.92 -28.55
CA LYS A 6 8.94 5.11 -29.41
C LYS A 6 7.61 5.88 -29.40
N LEU A 7 6.49 5.16 -29.48
CA LEU A 7 5.16 5.76 -29.42
C LEU A 7 4.92 6.49 -28.08
N ILE A 8 5.25 5.86 -26.95
CA ILE A 8 5.14 6.47 -25.63
C ILE A 8 5.99 7.74 -25.53
N ALA A 9 7.26 7.68 -25.96
CA ALA A 9 8.16 8.84 -25.92
C ALA A 9 7.67 10.00 -26.81
N ALA A 10 7.20 9.69 -28.03
CA ALA A 10 6.64 10.69 -28.94
C ALA A 10 5.38 11.35 -28.37
N HIS A 11 4.51 10.59 -27.73
CA HIS A 11 3.31 11.15 -27.09
C HIS A 11 3.64 12.02 -25.87
N ILE A 12 4.60 11.61 -25.04
CA ILE A 12 5.07 12.44 -23.92
C ILE A 12 5.65 13.76 -24.43
N ALA A 13 6.41 13.75 -25.52
CA ALA A 13 6.98 14.96 -26.11
C ALA A 13 5.91 15.91 -26.69
N LYS A 14 4.81 15.35 -27.22
CA LYS A 14 3.73 16.12 -27.87
C LYS A 14 2.72 16.69 -26.87
N ASP A 15 2.27 15.88 -25.92
CA ASP A 15 1.24 16.24 -24.93
C ASP A 15 1.53 15.55 -23.58
N PRO A 16 2.47 16.10 -22.79
CA PRO A 16 2.89 15.49 -21.53
C PRO A 16 1.78 15.63 -20.47
N PHE A 17 1.35 14.49 -19.92
CA PHE A 17 0.46 14.49 -18.76
C PHE A 17 1.28 14.48 -17.47
N VAL A 18 1.31 15.58 -16.72
CA VAL A 18 2.06 15.66 -15.45
C VAL A 18 1.24 15.03 -14.33
N TYR A 19 1.79 13.98 -13.72
CA TYR A 19 1.16 13.29 -12.59
C TYR A 19 2.23 12.71 -11.66
N ASP A 20 2.08 12.96 -10.36
CA ASP A 20 2.97 12.44 -9.33
C ASP A 20 4.46 12.78 -9.60
N GLY A 21 4.72 14.01 -10.05
CA GLY A 21 6.07 14.49 -10.36
C GLY A 21 6.71 13.94 -11.64
N HIS A 22 5.98 13.16 -12.44
CA HIS A 22 6.46 12.59 -13.70
C HIS A 22 5.60 13.01 -14.89
N SER A 23 6.21 13.02 -16.08
CA SER A 23 5.49 13.18 -17.35
C SER A 23 5.08 11.82 -17.90
N TRP A 24 3.80 11.69 -18.24
CA TRP A 24 3.19 10.44 -18.69
C TRP A 24 2.56 10.59 -20.06
N CYS A 25 2.54 9.48 -20.78
CA CYS A 25 1.67 9.26 -21.93
C CYS A 25 0.29 8.86 -21.40
N ALA A 26 -0.68 9.75 -21.51
CA ALA A 26 -2.08 9.49 -21.14
C ALA A 26 -2.88 9.08 -22.38
N LEU A 27 -2.98 7.77 -22.64
CA LEU A 27 -3.73 7.24 -23.79
C LEU A 27 -4.64 6.07 -23.39
N PRO A 28 -5.85 5.98 -23.97
CA PRO A 28 -6.62 4.74 -23.96
C PRO A 28 -5.81 3.59 -24.56
N GLN A 29 -5.86 2.41 -23.95
CA GLN A 29 -5.13 1.22 -24.47
C GLN A 29 -5.59 0.83 -25.87
N GLN A 30 -6.85 1.12 -26.22
CA GLN A 30 -7.41 0.86 -27.54
C GLN A 30 -6.67 1.66 -28.62
N ASP A 31 -6.40 2.93 -28.37
CA ASP A 31 -5.73 3.82 -29.33
C ASP A 31 -4.28 3.36 -29.56
N VAL A 32 -3.59 2.94 -28.49
CA VAL A 32 -2.24 2.37 -28.58
C VAL A 32 -2.24 1.05 -29.35
N ALA A 33 -3.24 0.19 -29.12
CA ALA A 33 -3.41 -1.08 -29.82
C ALA A 33 -3.64 -0.85 -31.33
N SER A 34 -4.55 0.08 -31.67
CA SER A 34 -4.85 0.47 -33.05
C SER A 34 -3.63 1.06 -33.76
N ALA A 35 -2.88 1.96 -33.10
CA ALA A 35 -1.68 2.58 -33.68
C ALA A 35 -0.56 1.57 -33.98
N LEU A 36 -0.50 0.48 -33.22
CA LEU A 36 0.51 -0.57 -33.38
C LEU A 36 0.00 -1.80 -34.15
N ALA A 37 -1.26 -1.78 -34.61
CA ALA A 37 -1.94 -2.90 -35.27
C ALA A 37 -1.84 -4.23 -34.48
N ILE A 38 -1.99 -4.16 -33.15
CA ILE A 38 -1.99 -5.34 -32.26
C ILE A 38 -3.21 -5.35 -31.35
N SER A 39 -3.50 -6.49 -30.74
CA SER A 39 -4.61 -6.60 -29.78
C SER A 39 -4.31 -5.86 -28.47
N VAL A 40 -5.36 -5.39 -27.81
CA VAL A 40 -5.30 -4.78 -26.47
C VAL A 40 -4.67 -5.73 -25.45
N GLU A 41 -4.92 -7.04 -25.58
CA GLU A 41 -4.34 -8.04 -24.68
C GLU A 41 -2.81 -8.12 -24.85
N ASN A 42 -2.31 -8.02 -26.08
CA ASN A 42 -0.87 -7.95 -26.31
C ASN A 42 -0.27 -6.66 -25.74
N ILE A 43 -0.97 -5.52 -25.84
CA ILE A 43 -0.58 -4.27 -25.15
C ILE A 43 -0.49 -4.49 -23.64
N ARG A 44 -1.51 -5.07 -23.00
CA ARG A 44 -1.52 -5.35 -21.55
C ARG A 44 -0.32 -6.21 -21.13
N ARG A 45 0.01 -7.22 -21.93
CA ARG A 45 1.18 -8.08 -21.72
C ARG A 45 2.50 -7.32 -21.86
N LEU A 46 2.60 -6.39 -22.82
CA LEU A 46 3.81 -5.60 -23.06
C LEU A 46 4.03 -4.53 -21.98
N ILE A 47 2.99 -3.77 -21.61
CA ILE A 47 3.08 -2.70 -20.59
C ILE A 47 3.32 -3.24 -19.17
N GLY A 48 3.13 -4.54 -18.96
CA GLY A 48 3.46 -5.20 -17.69
C GLY A 48 4.95 -5.49 -17.53
N LYS A 49 5.75 -5.36 -18.59
CA LYS A 49 7.19 -5.69 -18.60
C LYS A 49 8.06 -4.42 -18.50
N PRO A 50 9.23 -4.51 -17.84
CA PRO A 50 10.22 -3.44 -17.89
C PRO A 50 10.63 -3.13 -19.35
N PRO A 51 11.01 -1.88 -19.67
CA PRO A 51 11.13 -0.70 -18.81
C PRO A 51 9.85 0.15 -18.75
N ILE A 52 8.68 -0.43 -19.02
CA ILE A 52 7.42 0.33 -19.04
C ILE A 52 6.88 0.41 -17.61
N VAL A 53 6.64 1.63 -17.15
CA VAL A 53 5.92 1.90 -15.90
C VAL A 53 4.50 2.30 -16.27
N ARG A 54 3.54 1.70 -15.57
CA ARG A 54 2.11 1.99 -15.73
C ARG A 54 1.53 2.51 -14.43
N ASP A 55 0.63 3.46 -14.53
CA ASP A 55 -0.26 3.88 -13.44
C ASP A 55 -1.67 4.11 -13.98
N HIS A 56 -2.63 4.31 -13.08
CA HIS A 56 -4.02 4.54 -13.39
C HIS A 56 -4.48 5.84 -12.72
N THR A 57 -5.10 6.70 -13.50
CA THR A 57 -5.77 7.90 -13.00
C THR A 57 -7.13 8.08 -13.67
N HIS A 58 -7.87 9.09 -13.26
CA HIS A 58 -9.07 9.53 -13.96
C HIS A 58 -8.78 10.87 -14.62
N LYS A 59 -9.20 11.02 -15.88
CA LYS A 59 -9.23 12.29 -16.60
C LYS A 59 -10.66 12.47 -17.09
N ASP A 60 -11.28 13.59 -16.73
CA ASP A 60 -12.68 13.89 -17.08
C ASP A 60 -13.66 12.77 -16.68
N GLY A 61 -13.48 12.21 -15.48
CA GLY A 61 -14.32 11.13 -14.94
C GLY A 61 -14.10 9.75 -15.58
N LYS A 62 -13.26 9.64 -16.61
CA LYS A 62 -12.95 8.36 -17.27
C LYS A 62 -11.62 7.80 -16.76
N PRO A 63 -11.54 6.49 -16.49
CA PRO A 63 -10.28 5.85 -16.12
C PRO A 63 -9.34 5.84 -17.33
N ILE A 64 -8.12 6.34 -17.13
CA ILE A 64 -7.06 6.33 -18.13
C ILE A 64 -5.84 5.60 -17.59
N VAL A 65 -5.07 5.01 -18.49
CA VAL A 65 -3.80 4.37 -18.17
C VAL A 65 -2.68 5.35 -18.52
N LEU A 66 -1.83 5.60 -17.54
CA LEU A 66 -0.63 6.41 -17.69
C LEU A 66 0.53 5.47 -17.99
N LEU A 67 1.26 5.74 -19.08
CA LEU A 67 2.44 4.97 -19.46
C LEU A 67 3.66 5.88 -19.50
N ARG A 68 4.78 5.41 -18.97
CA ARG A 68 6.09 6.04 -19.14
C ARG A 68 7.18 5.01 -19.29
N ILE A 69 8.34 5.44 -19.76
CA ILE A 69 9.55 4.62 -19.82
C ILE A 69 10.43 4.99 -18.64
N GLY A 70 11.02 3.98 -18.00
CA GLY A 70 12.03 4.15 -16.98
C GLY A 70 11.87 3.19 -15.83
N GLU A 71 12.56 3.47 -14.73
CA GLU A 71 12.46 2.68 -13.52
C GLU A 71 11.21 3.04 -12.74
N ARG A 72 10.67 2.05 -12.01
CA ARG A 72 9.62 2.31 -11.03
C ARG A 72 10.21 3.20 -9.96
N GLY A 73 9.58 4.35 -9.73
CA GLY A 73 9.95 5.23 -8.64
C GLY A 73 9.70 4.57 -7.28
N PRO A 74 10.17 5.19 -6.19
CA PRO A 74 9.82 4.78 -4.84
C PRO A 74 8.29 4.75 -4.68
N LYS A 75 7.80 3.84 -3.83
CA LYS A 75 6.36 3.73 -3.58
C LYS A 75 5.84 5.04 -3.01
N THR A 76 4.80 5.61 -3.62
CA THR A 76 4.21 6.83 -3.08
C THR A 76 3.24 6.51 -1.95
N LYS A 77 3.02 7.48 -1.04
CA LYS A 77 2.08 7.34 0.08
C LYS A 77 0.71 6.83 -0.37
N LYS A 78 0.19 7.36 -1.48
CA LYS A 78 -1.10 6.96 -2.05
C LYS A 78 -1.10 5.51 -2.54
N GLN A 79 0.01 5.02 -3.07
CA GLN A 79 0.15 3.61 -3.48
C GLN A 79 0.16 2.68 -2.26
N VAL A 80 0.89 3.04 -1.20
CA VAL A 80 0.88 2.28 0.06
C VAL A 80 -0.51 2.32 0.70
N GLN A 81 -1.18 3.47 0.72
CA GLN A 81 -2.55 3.61 1.22
C GLN A 81 -3.56 2.70 0.49
N LYS A 82 -3.46 2.61 -0.84
CA LYS A 82 -4.24 1.62 -1.63
C LYS A 82 -3.89 0.19 -1.23
N HIS A 83 -2.62 -0.10 -0.99
CA HIS A 83 -2.18 -1.42 -0.52
C HIS A 83 -2.76 -1.77 0.86
N LEU A 84 -2.78 -0.81 1.79
CA LEU A 84 -3.43 -0.95 3.10
C LEU A 84 -4.93 -1.23 2.97
N ALA A 85 -5.62 -0.53 2.07
CA ALA A 85 -7.05 -0.77 1.82
C ALA A 85 -7.32 -2.17 1.27
N ASN A 86 -6.41 -2.70 0.44
CA ASN A 86 -6.50 -4.07 -0.05
C ASN A 86 -6.26 -5.11 1.07
N ILE A 87 -5.29 -4.86 1.96
CA ILE A 87 -5.04 -5.70 3.14
C ILE A 87 -6.29 -5.70 4.04
N TRP A 88 -6.85 -4.53 4.30
CA TRP A 88 -8.08 -4.38 5.08
C TRP A 88 -9.21 -5.23 4.50
N ARG A 89 -9.50 -5.08 3.20
CA ARG A 89 -10.57 -5.83 2.53
C ARG A 89 -10.31 -7.32 2.55
N SER A 90 -9.06 -7.75 2.37
CA SER A 90 -8.68 -9.16 2.38
C SER A 90 -8.88 -9.83 3.74
N ILE A 91 -8.68 -9.11 4.84
CA ILE A 91 -8.79 -9.67 6.20
C ILE A 91 -10.21 -9.51 6.76
N THR A 92 -10.84 -8.35 6.56
CA THR A 92 -12.13 -8.01 7.17
C THR A 92 -13.34 -8.29 6.26
N GLY A 93 -13.11 -8.51 4.96
CA GLY A 93 -14.17 -8.59 3.94
C GLY A 93 -14.82 -7.24 3.59
N LYS A 94 -14.46 -6.14 4.28
CA LYS A 94 -15.13 -4.83 4.14
C LYS A 94 -14.35 -3.88 3.24
N THR A 95 -15.07 -3.01 2.52
CA THR A 95 -14.45 -1.97 1.69
C THR A 95 -14.28 -0.67 2.48
N ILE A 96 -13.09 -0.06 2.38
CA ILE A 96 -12.78 1.25 2.97
C ILE A 96 -13.32 2.37 2.08
N VAL A 97 -14.10 3.29 2.66
CA VAL A 97 -14.70 4.42 1.93
C VAL A 97 -14.48 5.77 2.62
N GLY A 98 -14.40 6.84 1.83
CA GLY A 98 -14.38 8.22 2.30
C GLY A 98 -13.32 8.50 3.36
N ARG A 99 -13.74 8.99 4.53
CA ARG A 99 -12.85 9.37 5.64
C ARG A 99 -11.95 8.23 6.12
N GLN A 100 -12.43 6.99 6.07
CA GLN A 100 -11.65 5.82 6.48
C GLN A 100 -10.40 5.63 5.60
N PHE A 101 -10.50 5.97 4.31
CA PHE A 101 -9.35 5.93 3.42
C PHE A 101 -8.30 6.93 3.90
N GLY A 102 -8.71 8.15 4.27
CA GLY A 102 -7.85 9.16 4.88
C GLY A 102 -7.10 8.65 6.12
N HIS A 103 -7.75 7.84 6.96
CA HIS A 103 -7.07 7.25 8.13
C HIS A 103 -5.90 6.34 7.75
N LEU A 104 -6.03 5.56 6.68
CA LEU A 104 -4.92 4.75 6.16
C LEU A 104 -3.74 5.64 5.71
N GLY A 105 -4.02 6.85 5.23
CA GLY A 105 -2.98 7.82 4.90
C GLY A 105 -2.21 8.27 6.13
N GLY A 106 -2.91 8.57 7.24
CA GLY A 106 -2.28 8.91 8.52
C GLY A 106 -1.48 7.75 9.11
N MET A 107 -1.93 6.50 8.91
CA MET A 107 -1.16 5.31 9.30
C MET A 107 0.15 5.20 8.53
N VAL A 108 0.14 5.48 7.22
CA VAL A 108 1.37 5.51 6.41
C VAL A 108 2.34 6.60 6.92
N ASP A 109 1.83 7.76 7.30
CA ASP A 109 2.67 8.84 7.87
C ASP A 109 3.31 8.40 9.19
N ALA A 110 2.54 7.76 10.08
CA ALA A 110 3.01 7.33 11.39
C ALA A 110 4.00 6.16 11.32
N TRP A 111 3.79 5.21 10.41
CA TRP A 111 4.52 3.94 10.37
C TRP A 111 5.61 3.87 9.30
N GLY A 112 5.58 4.80 8.34
CA GLY A 112 6.45 4.78 7.17
C GLY A 112 5.95 3.86 6.06
N LEU A 113 6.43 4.11 4.84
CA LEU A 113 5.98 3.44 3.61
C LEU A 113 6.24 1.93 3.62
N ASP A 114 7.36 1.51 4.20
CA ASP A 114 7.82 0.12 4.14
C ASP A 114 7.15 -0.76 5.20
N LYS A 115 6.99 -0.25 6.42
CA LYS A 115 6.51 -1.03 7.58
C LYS A 115 4.99 -1.02 7.70
N ALA A 116 4.31 0.03 7.21
CA ALA A 116 2.86 0.17 7.35
C ALA A 116 2.05 -1.06 6.93
N PRO A 117 2.36 -1.75 5.80
CA PRO A 117 1.65 -2.95 5.40
C PRO A 117 1.73 -4.09 6.43
N ASP A 118 2.90 -4.33 6.99
CA ASP A 118 3.11 -5.42 7.95
C ASP A 118 2.49 -5.10 9.31
N ILE A 119 2.62 -3.86 9.77
CA ILE A 119 1.99 -3.38 11.02
C ILE A 119 0.47 -3.54 10.93
N LEU A 120 -0.16 -3.06 9.84
CA LEU A 120 -1.60 -3.21 9.67
C LEU A 120 -2.02 -4.68 9.65
N ARG A 121 -1.26 -5.53 8.94
CA ARG A 121 -1.57 -6.95 8.82
C ARG A 121 -1.50 -7.66 10.17
N LEU A 122 -0.54 -7.28 11.02
CA LEU A 122 -0.39 -7.79 12.38
C LEU A 122 -1.57 -7.35 13.27
N VAL A 123 -1.86 -6.05 13.31
CA VAL A 123 -2.97 -5.49 14.08
C VAL A 123 -4.31 -6.11 13.71
N LEU A 124 -4.58 -6.33 12.42
CA LEU A 124 -5.84 -6.90 11.97
C LEU A 124 -5.95 -8.40 12.26
N LYS A 125 -4.83 -9.13 12.26
CA LYS A 125 -4.80 -10.57 12.57
C LYS A 125 -4.97 -10.84 14.05
N ASP A 126 -4.40 -9.99 14.90
CA ASP A 126 -4.48 -10.12 16.35
C ASP A 126 -5.07 -8.84 16.97
N TRP A 127 -6.32 -8.61 16.59
CA TRP A 127 -7.10 -7.45 17.01
C TRP A 127 -7.30 -7.41 18.53
N SER A 128 -7.47 -8.58 19.17
CA SER A 128 -7.60 -8.71 20.62
C SER A 128 -6.37 -8.20 21.35
N TYR A 129 -5.17 -8.59 20.90
CA TYR A 129 -3.92 -8.15 21.52
C TYR A 129 -3.69 -6.66 21.34
N PHE A 130 -3.96 -6.13 20.14
CA PHE A 130 -3.93 -4.69 19.91
C PHE A 130 -4.88 -3.94 20.87
N MET A 131 -6.12 -4.42 21.03
CA MET A 131 -7.10 -3.79 21.92
C MET A 131 -6.70 -3.85 23.40
N ALA A 132 -6.04 -4.90 23.86
CA ALA A 132 -5.48 -4.95 25.21
C ALA A 132 -4.44 -3.83 25.44
N GLY A 133 -3.58 -3.58 24.43
CA GLY A 133 -2.65 -2.44 24.47
C GLY A 133 -3.36 -1.08 24.44
N VAL A 134 -4.45 -0.96 23.67
CA VAL A 134 -5.31 0.24 23.66
C VAL A 134 -5.91 0.51 25.03
N ASP A 135 -6.42 -0.52 25.72
CA ASP A 135 -7.00 -0.37 27.06
C ASP A 135 -5.97 0.13 28.08
N VAL A 136 -4.74 -0.38 28.02
CA VAL A 136 -3.62 0.10 28.85
C VAL A 136 -3.28 1.55 28.50
N ALA A 137 -3.26 1.90 27.21
CA ALA A 137 -2.98 3.27 26.78
C ALA A 137 -4.06 4.27 27.24
N ILE A 138 -5.33 3.87 27.22
CA ILE A 138 -6.44 4.68 27.74
C ILE A 138 -6.33 4.88 29.25
N ALA A 139 -6.07 3.80 30.00
CA ALA A 139 -5.91 3.87 31.46
C ALA A 139 -4.78 4.84 31.88
N LYS A 140 -3.68 4.87 31.12
CA LYS A 140 -2.55 5.80 31.36
C LYS A 140 -2.90 7.26 31.13
N LEU A 141 -3.91 7.57 30.31
CA LEU A 141 -4.34 8.94 30.05
C LEU A 141 -5.21 9.51 31.18
N GLY A 142 -5.56 8.71 32.20
CA GLY A 142 -6.47 9.13 33.27
C GLY A 142 -7.90 9.35 32.78
N ASP A 143 -8.23 8.82 31.60
CA ASP A 143 -9.55 8.93 30.99
C ASP A 143 -10.38 7.73 31.46
N ASP A 144 -11.27 7.95 32.44
CA ASP A 144 -12.30 6.97 32.88
C ASP A 144 -13.40 6.78 31.81
N GLY A 145 -13.14 7.21 30.57
CA GLY A 145 -14.07 7.20 29.46
C GLY A 145 -14.68 5.84 29.15
N TYR A 146 -15.79 5.87 28.41
CA TYR A 146 -16.54 4.67 28.04
C TYR A 146 -15.70 3.72 27.16
N LYS A 147 -15.39 2.54 27.70
CA LYS A 147 -14.83 1.42 26.93
C LYS A 147 -15.86 0.97 25.90
N ARG A 148 -15.52 1.11 24.61
CA ARG A 148 -16.34 0.62 23.51
C ARG A 148 -15.77 -0.71 23.03
N PHE A 149 -16.57 -1.76 23.14
CA PHE A 149 -16.26 -3.03 22.50
C PHE A 149 -16.62 -2.94 21.03
N TYR A 150 -15.60 -3.01 20.18
CA TYR A 150 -15.80 -3.01 18.73
C TYR A 150 -15.88 -4.46 18.25
N GLU A 151 -17.00 -4.84 17.65
CA GLU A 151 -17.14 -6.13 16.95
C GLU A 151 -16.16 -6.26 15.77
N TYR A 152 -15.78 -5.12 15.16
CA TYR A 152 -14.88 -5.06 14.02
C TYR A 152 -13.73 -4.08 14.26
N PRO A 153 -12.54 -4.33 13.68
CA PRO A 153 -11.47 -3.35 13.66
C PRO A 153 -11.95 -1.99 13.15
N SER A 154 -11.48 -0.92 13.80
CA SER A 154 -11.81 0.46 13.43
C SER A 154 -10.58 1.21 12.97
N THR A 155 -10.60 1.76 11.75
CA THR A 155 -9.47 2.53 11.20
C THR A 155 -9.15 3.78 12.04
N SER A 156 -10.16 4.41 12.66
CA SER A 156 -9.92 5.57 13.52
C SER A 156 -9.24 5.19 14.83
N VAL A 157 -9.59 4.04 15.41
CA VAL A 157 -8.97 3.53 16.64
C VAL A 157 -7.52 3.17 16.37
N ILE A 158 -7.25 2.42 15.29
CA ILE A 158 -5.89 2.05 14.89
C ILE A 158 -5.02 3.30 14.67
N LEU A 159 -5.56 4.33 14.00
CA LEU A 159 -4.83 5.57 13.79
C LEU A 159 -4.58 6.34 15.09
N ARG A 160 -5.60 6.45 15.96
CA ARG A 160 -5.49 7.15 17.25
C ARG A 160 -4.44 6.50 18.15
N PHE A 161 -4.40 5.18 18.18
CA PHE A 161 -3.48 4.39 18.99
C PHE A 161 -2.38 3.76 18.12
N ASN A 162 -1.84 4.53 17.16
CA ASN A 162 -0.85 4.05 16.21
C ASN A 162 0.46 3.60 16.89
N THR A 163 0.80 4.16 18.05
CA THR A 163 2.00 3.78 18.83
C THR A 163 1.88 2.36 19.38
N VAL A 164 0.70 1.95 19.85
CA VAL A 164 0.43 0.57 20.30
C VAL A 164 0.65 -0.43 19.17
N ALA A 165 0.24 -0.08 17.95
CA ALA A 165 0.48 -0.91 16.77
C ALA A 165 1.98 -1.06 16.46
N VAL A 166 2.77 0.00 16.63
CA VAL A 166 4.22 -0.02 16.44
C VAL A 166 4.90 -0.88 17.51
N GLU A 167 4.52 -0.71 18.78
CA GLU A 167 5.04 -1.52 19.90
C GLU A 167 4.77 -3.02 19.67
N MET A 168 3.53 -3.37 19.34
CA MET A 168 3.14 -4.73 18.98
C MET A 168 3.99 -5.29 17.84
N TYR A 169 4.26 -4.50 16.79
CA TYR A 169 5.12 -4.91 15.70
C TYR A 169 6.57 -5.12 16.13
N ILE A 170 7.14 -4.23 16.94
CA ILE A 170 8.51 -4.36 17.44
C ILE A 170 8.64 -5.63 18.29
N MET A 171 7.70 -5.87 19.20
CA MET A 171 7.67 -7.09 20.03
C MET A 171 7.61 -8.34 19.15
N HIS A 172 6.77 -8.34 18.12
CA HIS A 172 6.67 -9.46 17.17
C HIS A 172 7.96 -9.69 16.37
N GLN A 173 8.66 -8.62 15.96
CA GLN A 173 9.98 -8.76 15.31
C GLN A 173 11.03 -9.28 16.30
N GLN A 174 11.05 -8.79 17.54
CA GLN A 174 11.97 -9.24 18.58
C GLN A 174 11.77 -10.72 18.90
N GLU A 175 10.53 -11.18 19.04
CA GLU A 175 10.21 -12.58 19.23
C GLU A 175 10.71 -13.43 18.05
N LYS A 176 10.44 -13.00 16.82
CA LYS A 176 10.89 -13.69 15.61
C LYS A 176 12.42 -13.75 15.50
N HIS A 177 13.14 -12.71 15.90
CA HIS A 177 14.60 -12.67 15.84
C HIS A 177 15.27 -13.36 17.05
N GLY A 178 14.67 -13.24 18.25
CA GLY A 178 15.14 -13.89 19.48
C GLY A 178 15.00 -15.40 19.41
N LEU A 179 13.89 -15.92 18.89
CA LEU A 179 13.71 -17.35 18.62
C LEU A 179 14.73 -17.91 17.63
N ASN A 180 15.20 -17.09 16.67
CA ASN A 180 16.22 -17.50 15.70
C ASN A 180 17.66 -17.43 16.25
N ALA A 181 17.90 -16.72 17.36
CA ALA A 181 19.22 -16.70 18.00
C ALA A 181 19.48 -17.98 18.81
N ASP A 182 18.44 -18.60 19.40
CA ASP A 182 18.57 -19.79 20.25
C ASP A 182 18.71 -21.12 19.49
N ILE A 183 18.35 -21.18 18.20
CA ILE A 183 18.47 -22.42 17.39
C ILE A 183 19.86 -22.62 16.79
N GLY A 184 20.79 -21.67 16.99
CA GLY A 184 22.17 -21.73 16.49
C GLY A 184 23.23 -22.12 17.54
N GLY A 185 22.84 -22.33 18.80
CA GLY A 185 23.78 -22.42 19.94
C GLY A 185 23.85 -23.76 20.68
N LEU A 186 23.19 -24.81 20.21
CA LEU A 186 23.18 -26.13 20.87
C LEU A 186 23.86 -27.20 20.01
N TRP A 187 25.16 -27.01 19.76
CA TRP A 187 26.09 -28.11 19.51
C TRP A 187 27.15 -28.08 20.62
N PHE A 188 26.76 -28.45 21.84
CA PHE A 188 27.73 -28.93 22.81
C PHE A 188 28.12 -30.34 22.37
N ALA A 189 29.22 -30.43 21.62
CA ALA A 189 29.96 -31.66 21.45
C ALA A 189 30.65 -31.96 22.80
N SER A 190 30.22 -33.05 23.43
CA SER A 190 30.93 -33.74 24.51
C SER A 190 31.13 -35.18 24.08
#